data_AF-A0A1G9SE11-F1
#
_entry.id   AF-A0A1G9SE11-F1
#
_cell.length_a   1.000
_cell.length_b   1.000
_cell.length_c   1.000
_cell.angle_alpha   90.00
_cell.angle_beta   90.00
_cell.angle_gamma   90.00
#
_symmetry.space_group_name_H-M   'P 1'
#
loop_
_entity.id
_entity.type
_entity.pdbx_description
1 polymer ?
#
loop_
_entity_poly.entity_id
_entity_poly.type
_entity_poly.pdbx_seq_one_letter_code
_entity_poly.pdbx_strand_id
1 'polypeptide(L)' 'MSVYRRWFCSCSGKPEELTYDQVLDEEIPGEPVCERCGASPSSDPKHTISFRDDDDYDG' A
#
# COMPACT_ATOMS: atom_id res chain seq x y z
N MET A 1 -7.68 17.05 4.64
CA MET A 1 -6.25 16.67 4.66
C MET A 1 -6.18 15.26 4.14
N SER A 2 -5.89 15.10 2.85
CA SER A 2 -5.84 13.78 2.22
C SER A 2 -4.40 13.32 2.24
N VAL A 3 -4.04 12.48 3.21
CA VAL A 3 -2.73 11.82 3.21
C VAL A 3 -2.75 10.75 2.13
N TYR A 4 -1.85 10.82 1.16
CA TYR A 4 -1.78 9.82 0.10
C TYR A 4 -0.78 8.73 0.48
N ARG A 5 -1.28 7.54 0.81
CA ARG A 5 -0.41 6.39 1.09
C ARG A 5 -0.17 5.55 -0.15
N ARG A 6 1.09 5.47 -0.58
CA ARG A 6 1.56 4.52 -1.59
C ARG A 6 2.03 3.24 -0.94
N TRP A 7 1.72 2.11 -1.54
CA TRP A 7 2.12 0.79 -1.07
C TRP A 7 3.06 0.13 -2.06
N PHE A 8 3.98 -0.69 -1.56
CA PHE A 8 5.01 -1.36 -2.33
C PHE A 8 5.18 -2.80 -1.85
N CYS A 9 5.42 -3.73 -2.77
CA CYS A 9 5.77 -5.11 -2.45
C CYS A 9 7.12 -5.48 -3.04
N SER A 10 7.97 -6.13 -2.23
CA SER A 10 9.31 -6.57 -2.61
C SER A 10 9.43 -8.08 -2.85
N CYS A 11 8.30 -8.81 -2.96
CA CYS A 11 8.27 -10.27 -3.06
C CYS A 11 9.07 -10.86 -4.24
N SER A 12 9.37 -10.04 -5.24
CA SER A 12 10.09 -10.45 -6.45
C SER A 12 11.51 -9.90 -6.51
N GLY A 13 12.04 -9.43 -5.37
CA GLY A 13 13.40 -8.91 -5.22
C GLY A 13 13.54 -7.41 -5.54
N LYS A 14 12.50 -6.77 -6.08
CA LYS A 14 12.42 -5.31 -6.28
C LYS A 14 11.10 -4.78 -5.71
N PRO A 15 11.07 -3.59 -5.10
CA PRO A 15 9.84 -2.95 -4.66
C PRO A 15 9.00 -2.54 -5.88
N GLU A 16 7.84 -3.14 -6.05
CA GLU A 16 6.84 -2.76 -7.05
C GLU A 16 5.67 -2.07 -6.36
N GLU A 17 5.25 -0.93 -6.91
CA GLU A 17 4.12 -0.16 -6.39
C GLU A 17 2.84 -0.97 -6.54
N LEU A 18 2.13 -1.16 -5.43
CA LEU A 18 0.82 -1.78 -5.40
C LEU A 18 -0.21 -0.72 -5.75
N THR A 19 -0.98 -1.00 -6.81
CA THR A 19 -2.09 -0.14 -7.20
C THR A 19 -3.21 -0.28 -6.18
N TYR A 20 -3.24 0.63 -5.21
CA TYR A 20 -4.28 0.69 -4.19
C TYR A 20 -4.87 2.09 -4.20
N ASP A 21 -6.08 2.18 -4.76
CA ASP A 21 -6.84 3.42 -4.83
C ASP A 21 -7.42 3.68 -3.43
N GLN A 22 -6.69 4.43 -2.61
CA GLN A 22 -7.21 4.92 -1.33
C GLN A 22 -8.24 6.01 -1.59
N VAL A 23 -9.46 5.61 -1.93
CA VAL A 23 -10.61 6.47 -1.67
C VAL A 23 -10.90 6.34 -0.18
N LEU A 24 -10.33 7.26 0.61
CA LEU A 24 -10.55 7.42 2.05
C LEU A 24 -11.99 7.92 2.33
N ASP A 25 -13.00 7.28 1.75
CA ASP A 25 -14.42 7.59 1.96
C ASP A 25 -15.09 6.36 2.61
N GLU A 26 -15.09 6.38 3.94
CA GLU A 26 -16.04 5.75 4.89
C GLU A 26 -16.76 4.44 4.47
N GLU A 27 -16.12 3.27 4.66
CA GLU A 27 -16.68 2.04 5.28
C GLU A 27 -15.85 0.78 4.92
N ILE A 28 -14.67 0.66 5.52
CA ILE A 28 -13.70 -0.46 5.38
C ILE A 28 -12.76 -0.23 4.18
N PRO A 29 -11.70 0.58 4.35
CA PRO A 29 -10.59 0.56 3.39
C PRO A 29 -10.05 -0.87 3.39
N GLY A 30 -10.10 -1.52 2.23
CA GLY A 30 -9.40 -2.79 2.04
C GLY A 30 -7.91 -2.64 2.38
N GLU A 31 -7.20 -3.75 2.44
CA GLU A 31 -5.74 -3.69 2.49
C GLU A 31 -5.17 -3.95 1.09
N PRO A 32 -4.08 -3.26 0.70
CA PRO A 32 -3.43 -3.48 -0.57
C PRO A 32 -2.87 -4.90 -0.63
N VAL A 33 -3.19 -5.61 -1.70
CA VAL A 33 -2.73 -6.98 -1.91
C VAL A 33 -1.81 -7.01 -3.13
N CYS A 34 -0.65 -7.63 -2.98
CA CYS A 34 0.22 -7.87 -4.11
C CYS A 34 -0.36 -8.94 -5.04
N GLU A 35 -0.62 -8.62 -6.30
CA GLU A 35 -1.13 -9.57 -7.30
C GLU A 35 -0.14 -10.72 -7.61
N ARG A 36 1.14 -10.58 -7.23
CA ARG A 36 2.18 -11.58 -7.50
C ARG A 36 2.27 -12.65 -6.42
N CYS A 37 2.27 -12.26 -5.15
CA CYS A 37 2.46 -13.17 -4.02
C CYS A 37 1.24 -13.26 -3.10
N GLY A 38 0.23 -12.43 -3.30
CA GLY A 38 -0.94 -12.32 -2.43
C GLY A 38 -0.66 -11.68 -1.08
N ALA A 39 0.55 -11.14 -0.86
CA ALA A 39 0.91 -10.52 0.42
C ALA A 39 0.18 -9.19 0.60
N SER A 40 -0.25 -8.95 1.83
CA SER A 40 -0.93 -7.74 2.25
C SER A 40 -0.47 -7.36 3.66
N PRO A 41 -0.63 -6.10 4.11
CA PRO A 41 -0.14 -5.64 5.41
C PRO A 41 -0.51 -6.55 6.59
N SER A 42 -1.71 -7.13 6.58
CA SER A 42 -2.18 -8.05 7.62
C SER A 42 -1.81 -9.52 7.34
N SER A 43 -1.51 -9.89 6.09
CA SER A 43 -1.17 -11.26 5.66
C SER A 43 0.16 -11.33 4.92
N ASP A 44 1.20 -10.72 5.48
CA ASP A 44 2.56 -10.73 4.95
C ASP A 44 3.57 -11.21 6.01
N PRO A 45 3.67 -12.53 6.25
CA PRO A 45 4.59 -13.08 7.25
C PRO A 45 6.07 -12.85 6.91
N LYS A 46 6.37 -12.44 5.67
CA LYS A 46 7.72 -12.16 5.19
C LYS A 46 8.08 -10.69 5.24
N HIS A 47 7.18 -9.81 5.67
CA HIS A 47 7.40 -8.36 5.72
C HIS A 47 7.93 -7.80 4.39
N THR A 48 7.39 -8.29 3.28
CA THR A 48 7.66 -7.82 1.91
C THR A 48 6.91 -6.55 1.55
N ILE A 49 5.85 -6.20 2.28
CA ILE A 49 5.01 -5.02 2.06
C ILE A 49 5.59 -3.81 2.80
N SER A 50 5.64 -2.66 2.14
CA SER A 50 6.07 -1.38 2.70
C SER A 50 5.15 -0.26 2.22
N PHE A 51 5.01 0.81 3.00
CA PHE A 51 4.24 1.99 2.61
C PHE A 51 5.09 3.25 2.66
N ARG A 52 4.68 4.26 1.88
CA ARG A 52 5.16 5.63 1.98
C ARG A 52 3.95 6.54 2.00
N ASP A 53 3.82 7.31 3.06
CA ASP A 53 2.86 8.40 3.12
C ASP A 53 3.51 9.62 2.46
N ASP A 54 2.85 10.15 1.44
CA ASP A 54 3.19 11.42 0.82
C ASP A 54 2.28 12.47 1.46
N ASP A 55 2.88 13.34 2.25
CA ASP A 55 2.22 14.51 2.81
C ASP A 55 2.23 15.59 1.72
N ASP A 56 1.22 15.59 0.85
CA ASP A 56 0.99 16.70 -0.07
C ASP A 56 0.59 17.92 0.78
N TYR A 57 1.60 18.63 1.27
CA TYR A 57 1.49 19.90 1.98
C TYR A 57 2.29 20.94 1.20
N ASP A 58 1.69 21.52 0.16
CA ASP A 58 2.04 22.85 -0.33
C ASP A 58 0.88 23.48 -1.11
N GLY A 59 0.24 24.50 -0.52
CA GLY A 59 -0.72 25.38 -1.20
C GLY A 59 -1.77 26.02 -0.32
#